data_AF-A0A010YNU6-F1
#
_entry.id   AF-A0A010YNU6-F1
#
_cell.length_a   1.000
_cell.length_b   1.000
_cell.length_c   1.000
_cell.angle_alpha   90.00
_cell.angle_beta   90.00
_cell.angle_gamma   90.00
#
_symmetry.space_group_name_H-M   'P 1'
#
loop_
_entity.id
_entity.type
_entity.pdbx_description
1 polymer ?
#
loop_
_entity_poly.entity_id
_entity_poly.type
_entity_poly.pdbx_seq_one_letter_code
_entity_poly.pdbx_strand_id
1 'polypeptide(L)' 'MPRGSVEGMRSSFVTTRAITTIVVSIILGVVLYQFSGDPRMSLFVFLATAFCGYMYTMISVATREE' A
#
# COMPACT_ATOMS: atom_id res chain seq x y z
N MET A 1 -27.05 -18.31 1.54
CA MET A 1 -25.62 -18.11 1.88
C MET A 1 -25.49 -16.77 2.60
N PRO A 2 -24.84 -16.69 3.77
CA PRO A 2 -24.83 -15.48 4.60
C PRO A 2 -23.91 -14.42 4.00
N ARG A 3 -24.50 -13.33 3.48
CA ARG A 3 -23.80 -12.20 2.83
C ARG A 3 -22.78 -11.49 3.74
N GLY A 4 -22.99 -11.49 5.06
CA GLY A 4 -22.12 -10.81 6.02
C GLY A 4 -20.70 -11.39 6.17
N SER A 5 -20.47 -12.66 5.80
CA SER A 5 -19.13 -13.27 5.85
C SER A 5 -18.21 -12.78 4.71
N VAL A 6 -18.80 -12.45 3.55
CA VAL A 6 -18.06 -12.09 2.33
C VAL A 6 -17.56 -10.64 2.38
N GLU A 7 -18.34 -9.72 2.95
CA GLU A 7 -17.94 -8.31 3.15
C GLU A 7 -16.80 -8.17 4.17
N GLY A 8 -16.84 -8.93 5.28
CA GLY A 8 -15.77 -8.92 6.29
C GLY A 8 -14.43 -9.46 5.75
N MET A 9 -14.49 -10.48 4.88
CA MET A 9 -13.31 -11.01 4.20
C MET A 9 -12.71 -10.00 3.19
N ARG A 10 -13.56 -9.31 2.42
CA ARG A 10 -13.12 -8.27 1.47
C ARG A 10 -12.48 -7.08 2.19
N SER A 11 -13.10 -6.60 3.26
CA SER A 11 -12.57 -5.50 4.10
C SER A 11 -11.21 -5.85 4.72
N SER A 12 -11.06 -7.07 5.24
CA SER A 12 -9.78 -7.54 5.78
C SER A 12 -8.68 -7.56 4.71
N PHE A 13 -8.99 -8.03 3.50
CA PHE A 13 -8.01 -8.12 2.41
C PHE A 13 -7.52 -6.76 1.91
N VAL A 14 -8.42 -5.77 1.82
CA VAL A 14 -8.07 -4.38 1.45
C VAL A 14 -7.21 -3.74 2.53
N THR A 15 -7.58 -3.95 3.79
CA THR A 15 -6.83 -3.44 4.95
C THR A 15 -5.42 -4.03 5.00
N THR A 16 -5.26 -5.34 4.77
CA THR A 16 -3.95 -5.99 4.72
C THR A 16 -3.08 -5.39 3.62
N ARG A 17 -3.60 -5.21 2.40
CA ARG A 17 -2.84 -4.63 1.27
C ARG A 17 -2.40 -3.19 1.52
N ALA A 18 -3.27 -2.38 2.13
CA ALA A 18 -2.96 -1.02 2.52
C ALA A 18 -1.81 -0.99 3.55
N ILE A 19 -1.89 -1.84 4.59
CA ILE A 19 -0.84 -1.97 5.60
C ILE A 19 0.48 -2.43 4.96
N THR A 20 0.45 -3.46 4.12
CA THR A 20 1.66 -3.97 3.45
C THR A 20 2.32 -2.88 2.59
N THR A 21 1.53 -2.10 1.84
CA THR A 21 2.03 -0.98 1.04
C THR A 21 2.76 0.06 1.91
N ILE A 22 2.17 0.43 3.04
CA ILE A 22 2.76 1.40 3.96
C ILE A 22 4.07 0.85 4.53
N VAL A 23 4.07 -0.41 4.99
CA VAL A 23 5.26 -1.06 5.54
C VAL A 23 6.39 -1.11 4.52
N VAL A 24 6.11 -1.54 3.29
CA VAL A 24 7.11 -1.58 2.20
C VAL A 24 7.65 -0.19 1.89
N SER A 25 6.78 0.82 1.85
CA SER A 25 7.18 2.22 1.58
C SER A 25 8.12 2.75 2.68
N ILE A 26 7.82 2.47 3.96
CA ILE A 26 8.66 2.85 5.09
C ILE A 26 10.02 2.16 4.99
N ILE A 27 10.05 0.84 4.76
CA ILE A 27 11.30 0.08 4.65
C ILE A 27 12.15 0.64 3.51
N LEU A 28 11.58 0.87 2.32
CA LEU A 28 12.33 1.43 1.19
C LEU A 28 12.87 2.83 1.51
N GLY A 29 12.05 3.69 2.12
CA GLY A 29 12.48 5.04 2.53
C GLY A 29 13.65 5.00 3.50
N VAL A 30 13.55 4.17 4.55
CA VAL A 30 14.61 4.02 5.55
C VAL A 30 15.88 3.43 4.94
N VAL A 31 15.76 2.38 4.13
CA VAL A 31 16.90 1.75 3.45
C VAL A 31 17.61 2.78 2.57
N LEU A 32 16.86 3.49 1.72
CA LEU A 32 17.43 4.53 0.87
C LEU A 32 18.10 5.65 1.66
N TYR A 33 17.49 6.08 2.76
CA TYR A 33 18.08 7.10 3.63
C TYR A 33 19.45 6.67 4.17
N GLN A 34 19.58 5.41 4.57
CA GLN A 34 20.85 4.86 5.08
C GLN A 34 21.93 4.76 3.99
N PHE A 35 21.55 4.55 2.72
CA PHE A 35 22.50 4.42 1.61
C PHE A 35 22.87 5.77 0.96
N SER A 36 21.89 6.64 0.71
CA SER A 36 22.12 7.92 0.03
C SER A 36 22.49 9.04 0.98
N GLY A 37 22.12 8.96 2.26
CA GLY A 37 22.24 10.07 3.21
C GLY A 37 21.36 11.28 2.89
N ASP A 38 20.58 11.23 1.80
CA ASP A 38 19.78 12.33 1.30
C ASP A 38 18.30 12.16 1.71
N PRO A 39 17.81 12.95 2.70
CA PRO A 39 16.45 12.82 3.20
C PRO A 39 15.40 13.14 2.13
N ARG A 40 15.73 14.00 1.15
CA ARG A 40 14.83 14.37 0.06
C ARG A 40 14.55 13.21 -0.89
N MET A 41 15.59 12.44 -1.22
CA MET A 41 15.47 11.30 -2.11
C MET A 41 14.71 10.15 -1.44
N SER A 42 15.00 9.90 -0.16
CA SER A 42 14.25 8.94 0.65
C SER A 42 12.75 9.29 0.75
N LEU A 43 12.44 10.57 1.04
CA LEU A 43 11.06 11.04 1.12
C LEU A 43 10.33 10.95 -0.23
N PHE A 44 11.02 11.27 -1.33
CA PHE A 44 10.46 11.13 -2.68
C PHE A 44 10.09 9.68 -2.98
N VAL A 45 10.99 8.72 -2.71
CA VAL A 45 10.72 7.31 -2.97
C VAL A 45 9.62 6.77 -2.04
N PHE A 46 9.59 7.19 -0.78
CA PHE A 46 8.49 6.89 0.14
C PHE A 46 7.14 7.34 -0.44
N LEU A 47 7.03 8.61 -0.84
CA LEU A 47 5.79 9.17 -1.39
C LEU A 47 5.38 8.51 -2.71
N ALA A 48 6.34 8.27 -3.61
CA ALA A 48 6.08 7.61 -4.89
C ALA A 48 5.59 6.16 -4.68
N THR A 49 6.21 5.42 -3.76
CA THR A 49 5.83 4.03 -3.46
C THR A 49 4.46 3.96 -2.79
N ALA A 50 4.20 4.85 -1.83
CA ALA A 50 2.91 4.94 -1.16
C ALA A 50 1.78 5.29 -2.14
N PHE A 51 2.03 6.24 -3.05
CA PHE A 51 1.07 6.63 -4.09
C PHE A 51 0.79 5.47 -5.06
N CYS A 52 1.83 4.81 -5.57
CA CYS A 52 1.68 3.65 -6.47
C CYS A 52 0.88 2.51 -5.82
N GLY A 53 1.18 2.17 -4.57
CA GLY A 53 0.45 1.11 -3.88
C GLY A 53 -0.99 1.50 -3.52
N TYR A 54 -1.28 2.79 -3.29
CA TYR A 54 -2.65 3.29 -3.17
C TYR A 54 -3.43 3.14 -4.47
N MET A 55 -2.85 3.57 -5.61
CA MET A 55 -3.47 3.42 -6.93
C MET A 55 -3.72 1.95 -7.27
N TYR A 56 -2.76 1.06 -6.99
CA TYR A 56 -2.93 -0.38 -7.16
C TYR A 56 -4.09 -0.93 -6.32
N THR A 57 -4.23 -0.48 -5.07
CA THR A 57 -5.32 -0.90 -4.19
C THR A 57 -6.67 -0.43 -4.72
N MET A 58 -6.78 0.83 -5.14
CA MET A 58 -7.99 1.40 -5.74
C MET A 58 -8.40 0.67 -7.03
N ILE A 59 -7.45 0.45 -7.95
CA ILE A 59 -7.71 -0.29 -9.20
C ILE A 59 -8.15 -1.72 -8.89
N SER A 60 -7.49 -2.39 -7.94
CA SER A 60 -7.85 -3.76 -7.57
C SER A 60 -9.21 -3.86 -6.88
N VAL A 61 -9.68 -2.80 -6.23
CA VAL A 61 -11.04 -2.73 -5.67
C VAL A 61 -12.03 -2.50 -6.80
N ALA A 62 -11.81 -1.51 -7.66
CA ALA A 62 -12.69 -1.16 -8.78
C ALA A 62 -12.90 -2.33 -9.76
N THR A 63 -11.82 -3.03 -10.14
CA THR A 63 -11.88 -4.20 -11.05
C THR A 63 -12.53 -5.44 -10.47
N ARG A 64 -12.86 -5.47 -9.16
CA ARG A 64 -13.60 -6.57 -8.52
C ARG A 64 -15.10 -6.29 -8.41
N GLU A 65 -15.54 -5.10 -8.82
CA GLU A 65 -16.95 -4.70 -8.86
C GLU A 65 -17.59 -4.95 -10.24
N GLU A 66 -16.80 -5.14 -11.29
CA GLU A 66 -17.21 -5.71 -12.58
C GLU A 66 -17.23 -7.24 -12.56
#